data_AF-A0A8B8CMV8-F1
#
_entry.id   AF-A0A8B8CMV8-F1
#
_cell.length_a   1.000
_cell.length_b   1.000
_cell.length_c   1.000
_cell.angle_alpha   90.00
_cell.angle_beta   90.00
_cell.angle_gamma   90.00
#
_symmetry.space_group_name_H-M   'P 1'
#
loop_
_entity.id
_entity.type
_entity.pdbx_description
1 polymer ?
#
loop_
_entity_poly.entity_id
_entity_poly.type
_entity_poly.pdbx_seq_one_letter_code
_entity_poly.pdbx_strand_id
1 'polypeptide(L)'
;MKCKIHPDQESGVLCCQQCEVPVCMKCISTEKHHGHSFVAASEMVVSMKNKCHEEIAKIKDSIIPNCRLVVKELGRNQETSKNLLSQVRSTMTSKIRKMKEILDDLLSRNMKDLTDIEHVLMNEYQDEVHKMNEHLAQLQELLEEFEKKGQKMETPDLMSIHNRIQKLKEIPSLKLHHDHPTFQEESGEMDSETLEALFGKLTIPKSLKNSIQKIHPKKPKLASRIQKIKALHVPDIDRCRHISCMKSSKKTWVGDELGNLVEIDPKGNEIQKIKTHHYKQQPTGFHAVTLEDELLSTNLMIPYPSLHQARRRRLWSSSGNGRRSASVSPTLRAICWWK
;
A
#
# COMPACT_ATOMS: atom_id res chain seq x y z
N MET A 1 33.27 -2.01 -59.35
CA MET A 1 33.23 -1.31 -58.04
C MET A 1 34.65 -0.81 -57.75
N LYS A 2 34.89 0.25 -56.98
CA LYS A 2 36.28 0.63 -56.62
C LYS A 2 36.78 -0.19 -55.44
N CYS A 3 38.05 -0.58 -55.43
CA CYS A 3 38.63 -1.26 -54.28
C CYS A 3 38.66 -0.30 -53.08
N LYS A 4 38.22 -0.78 -51.91
CA LYS A 4 38.24 0.02 -50.67
C LYS A 4 39.66 0.31 -50.15
N ILE A 5 40.62 -0.55 -50.48
CA ILE A 5 42.02 -0.45 -50.04
C ILE A 5 42.90 0.21 -51.12
N HIS A 6 42.54 0.05 -52.39
CA HIS A 6 43.24 0.64 -53.53
C HIS A 6 42.25 1.48 -54.37
N PRO A 7 41.93 2.72 -53.96
CA PRO A 7 40.85 3.51 -54.58
C PRO A 7 41.05 3.82 -56.07
N ASP A 8 42.29 3.71 -56.55
CA ASP A 8 42.72 3.85 -57.94
C ASP A 8 42.48 2.59 -58.78
N GLN A 9 42.10 1.47 -58.16
CA GLN A 9 41.89 0.19 -58.82
C GLN A 9 40.41 -0.23 -58.83
N GLU A 10 40.00 -0.86 -59.92
CA GLU A 10 38.71 -1.53 -59.99
C GLU A 10 38.76 -2.88 -59.25
N SER A 11 37.72 -3.14 -58.48
CA SER A 11 37.48 -4.39 -57.75
C SER A 11 36.11 -4.94 -58.13
N GLY A 12 35.99 -6.27 -58.06
CA GLY A 12 34.74 -6.98 -58.34
C GLY A 12 34.74 -7.81 -59.62
N VAL A 13 35.89 -7.99 -60.27
CA VAL A 13 36.07 -9.01 -61.32
C VAL A 13 36.47 -10.35 -60.70
N LEU A 14 37.31 -10.31 -59.66
CA LEU A 14 37.77 -11.48 -58.91
C LEU A 14 37.37 -11.38 -57.45
N CYS A 15 37.08 -12.53 -56.84
CA CYS A 15 36.77 -12.69 -55.42
C CYS A 15 37.75 -13.68 -54.78
N CYS A 16 38.19 -13.37 -53.56
CA CYS A 16 38.94 -14.33 -52.75
C CYS A 16 37.96 -15.33 -52.13
N GLN A 17 38.16 -16.62 -52.36
CA GLN A 17 37.20 -17.67 -51.98
C GLN A 17 37.12 -17.88 -50.46
N GLN A 18 38.26 -17.82 -49.78
CA GLN A 18 38.39 -18.04 -48.34
C GLN A 18 37.89 -16.85 -47.52
N CYS A 19 38.10 -15.63 -48.03
CA CYS A 19 37.68 -14.40 -47.34
C CYS A 19 36.28 -13.94 -47.76
N GLU A 20 35.70 -14.52 -48.82
CA GLU A 20 34.38 -14.17 -49.37
C GLU A 20 34.23 -12.67 -49.68
N VAL A 21 35.30 -12.04 -50.18
CA VAL A 21 35.33 -10.60 -50.54
C VAL A 21 35.84 -10.38 -51.96
N PRO A 22 35.31 -9.37 -52.68
CA PRO A 22 35.87 -8.94 -53.95
C PRO A 22 37.26 -8.33 -53.74
N VAL A 23 38.18 -8.61 -54.66
CA VAL A 23 39.56 -8.13 -54.63
C VAL A 23 39.90 -7.39 -55.93
N CYS A 24 40.99 -6.62 -55.93
CA CYS A 24 41.61 -6.05 -57.14
C CYS A 24 42.99 -6.67 -57.33
N MET A 25 43.66 -6.40 -58.46
CA MET A 25 44.98 -6.97 -58.76
C MET A 25 46.02 -6.67 -57.67
N LYS A 26 46.03 -5.45 -57.13
CA LYS A 26 46.93 -5.09 -56.02
C LYS A 26 46.64 -5.90 -54.74
N CYS A 27 45.37 -6.23 -54.45
CA CYS A 27 45.00 -7.04 -53.27
C CYS A 27 45.53 -8.47 -53.35
N ILE A 28 45.60 -9.05 -54.56
CA ILE A 28 46.09 -10.42 -54.77
C ILE A 28 47.57 -10.54 -54.38
N SER A 29 48.34 -9.48 -54.61
CA SER A 29 49.76 -9.40 -54.25
C SER A 29 50.03 -9.00 -52.80
N THR A 30 49.00 -8.69 -52.01
CA THR A 30 49.18 -8.37 -50.58
C THR A 30 49.34 -9.64 -49.74
N GLU A 31 50.13 -9.57 -48.68
CA GLU A 31 50.25 -10.65 -47.69
C GLU A 31 48.88 -11.10 -47.14
N LYS A 32 47.91 -10.18 -47.06
CA LYS A 32 46.57 -10.43 -46.52
C LYS A 32 45.79 -11.53 -47.25
N HIS A 33 46.03 -11.73 -48.54
CA HIS A 33 45.39 -12.78 -49.32
C HIS A 33 46.41 -13.79 -49.87
N HIS A 34 47.61 -13.82 -49.29
CA HIS A 34 48.66 -14.74 -49.69
C HIS A 34 48.22 -16.19 -49.46
N GLY A 35 48.41 -17.05 -50.46
CA GLY A 35 48.00 -18.46 -50.41
C GLY A 35 46.49 -18.71 -50.56
N HIS A 36 45.67 -17.66 -50.75
CA HIS A 36 44.24 -17.82 -51.02
C HIS A 36 43.94 -18.07 -52.50
N SER A 37 42.77 -18.65 -52.75
CA SER A 37 42.28 -18.96 -54.10
C SER A 37 41.37 -17.84 -54.58
N PHE A 38 41.45 -17.52 -55.86
CA PHE A 38 40.66 -16.44 -56.49
C PHE A 38 39.79 -17.02 -57.60
N VAL A 39 38.51 -16.64 -57.59
CA VAL A 39 37.51 -17.05 -58.58
C VAL A 39 36.86 -15.84 -59.21
N ALA A 40 36.25 -16.01 -60.38
CA ALA A 40 35.46 -14.94 -60.99
C ALA A 40 34.32 -14.51 -60.06
N ALA A 41 34.02 -13.22 -60.02
CA ALA A 41 32.95 -12.69 -59.17
C ALA A 41 31.58 -13.32 -59.51
N SER A 42 31.33 -13.64 -60.79
CA SER A 42 30.14 -14.36 -61.23
C SER A 42 30.00 -15.75 -60.60
N GLU A 43 31.09 -16.52 -60.51
CA GLU A 43 31.12 -17.84 -59.87
C GLU A 43 30.87 -17.75 -58.36
N MET A 44 31.52 -16.78 -57.70
CA MET A 44 31.30 -16.51 -56.27
C MET A 44 29.85 -16.14 -55.99
N VAL A 45 29.23 -15.29 -56.83
CA VAL A 45 27.82 -14.90 -56.67
C VAL A 45 26.89 -16.12 -56.78
N VAL A 46 27.13 -17.03 -57.73
CA VAL A 46 26.34 -18.27 -57.86
C VAL A 46 26.54 -19.17 -56.63
N SER A 47 27.78 -19.37 -56.19
CA SER A 47 28.09 -20.16 -54.99
C SER A 47 27.41 -19.61 -53.74
N MET A 48 27.54 -18.30 -53.51
CA MET A 48 26.91 -17.62 -52.38
C MET A 48 25.39 -17.67 -52.44
N LYS A 49 24.81 -17.48 -53.64
CA LYS A 49 23.37 -17.62 -53.85
C LYS A 49 22.90 -19.03 -53.48
N ASN A 50 23.64 -20.07 -53.84
CA ASN A 50 23.29 -21.45 -53.48
C ASN A 50 23.38 -21.69 -51.97
N LYS A 51 24.44 -21.22 -51.30
CA LYS A 51 24.56 -21.27 -49.83
C LYS A 51 23.37 -20.58 -49.15
N CYS A 52 23.00 -19.38 -49.62
CA CYS A 52 21.85 -18.67 -49.11
C CYS A 52 20.54 -19.43 -49.33
N HIS A 53 20.34 -20.07 -50.50
CA HIS A 53 19.13 -20.88 -50.73
C HIS A 53 19.03 -22.06 -49.78
N GLU A 54 20.14 -22.75 -49.50
CA GLU A 54 20.16 -23.86 -48.55
C GLU A 54 19.80 -23.41 -47.13
N GLU A 55 20.41 -22.33 -46.65
CA GLU A 55 20.12 -21.79 -45.32
C GLU A 55 18.69 -21.24 -45.22
N ILE A 56 18.20 -20.56 -46.24
CA ILE A 56 16.80 -20.08 -46.29
C ILE A 56 15.83 -21.27 -46.30
N ALA A 57 16.14 -22.35 -47.01
CA ALA A 57 15.33 -23.56 -46.99
C ALA A 57 15.28 -24.16 -45.57
N LYS A 58 16.43 -24.27 -44.87
CA LYS A 58 16.47 -24.72 -43.46
C LYS A 58 15.62 -23.83 -42.54
N ILE A 59 15.71 -22.51 -42.70
CA ILE A 59 14.90 -21.56 -41.93
C ILE A 59 13.41 -21.78 -42.20
N LYS A 60 13.04 -21.89 -43.48
CA LYS A 60 11.65 -22.03 -43.92
C LYS A 60 11.02 -23.36 -43.49
N ASP A 61 11.75 -24.45 -43.66
CA ASP A 61 11.19 -25.80 -43.59
C ASP A 61 11.37 -26.43 -42.20
N SER A 62 12.34 -25.95 -41.40
CA SER A 62 12.60 -26.47 -40.05
C SER A 62 12.42 -25.41 -38.96
N ILE A 63 13.11 -24.27 -39.06
CA ILE A 63 13.14 -23.29 -37.95
C ILE A 63 11.79 -22.62 -37.75
N ILE A 64 11.15 -22.10 -38.81
CA ILE A 64 9.86 -21.40 -38.71
C ILE A 64 8.77 -22.32 -38.15
N PRO A 65 8.59 -23.56 -38.63
CA PRO A 65 7.65 -24.51 -38.04
C PRO A 65 7.91 -24.78 -36.55
N ASN A 66 9.17 -25.00 -36.16
CA ASN A 66 9.53 -25.24 -34.76
C ASN A 66 9.23 -24.03 -33.87
N CYS A 67 9.56 -22.81 -34.32
CA CYS A 67 9.20 -21.59 -33.59
C CYS A 67 7.68 -21.46 -33.42
N ARG A 68 6.89 -21.80 -34.45
CA ARG A 68 5.41 -21.79 -34.36
C ARG A 68 4.89 -22.81 -33.35
N LEU A 69 5.51 -23.99 -33.25
CA LEU A 69 5.16 -24.99 -32.23
C LEU A 69 5.41 -24.46 -30.82
N VAL A 70 6.58 -23.87 -30.57
CA VAL A 70 6.92 -23.27 -29.28
C VAL A 70 5.93 -22.15 -28.91
N VAL A 71 5.59 -21.27 -29.86
CA VAL A 71 4.57 -20.22 -29.62
C VAL A 71 3.23 -20.82 -29.23
N LYS A 72 2.79 -21.89 -29.90
CA LYS A 72 1.54 -22.58 -29.58
C LYS A 72 1.58 -23.22 -28.19
N GLU A 73 2.70 -23.81 -27.81
CA GLU A 73 2.91 -24.39 -26.48
C GLU A 73 2.91 -23.34 -25.38
N LEU A 74 3.62 -22.22 -25.58
CA LEU A 74 3.62 -21.09 -24.65
C LEU A 74 2.21 -20.53 -24.46
N GLY A 75 1.40 -20.44 -25.53
CA GLY A 75 0.00 -20.06 -25.44
C GLY A 75 -0.83 -21.00 -24.56
N ARG A 76 -0.64 -22.33 -24.71
CA ARG A 76 -1.29 -23.31 -23.83
C ARG A 76 -0.84 -23.18 -22.39
N ASN A 77 0.47 -23.05 -22.16
CA ASN A 77 1.05 -22.91 -20.83
C ASN A 77 0.54 -21.64 -20.12
N GLN A 78 0.38 -20.54 -20.87
CA GLN A 78 -0.21 -19.31 -20.38
C GLN A 78 -1.65 -19.54 -19.89
N GLU A 79 -2.48 -20.24 -20.69
CA GLU A 79 -3.87 -20.51 -20.32
C GLU A 79 -3.97 -21.45 -19.12
N THR A 80 -3.17 -22.52 -19.09
CA THR A 80 -3.05 -23.40 -17.92
C THR A 80 -2.66 -22.62 -16.68
N SER A 81 -1.69 -21.70 -16.78
CA SER A 81 -1.28 -20.86 -15.66
C SER A 81 -2.41 -19.96 -15.16
N LYS A 82 -3.19 -19.33 -16.06
CA LYS A 82 -4.37 -18.55 -15.66
C LYS A 82 -5.39 -19.39 -14.91
N ASN A 83 -5.68 -20.60 -15.41
CA ASN A 83 -6.65 -21.50 -14.79
C ASN A 83 -6.21 -21.92 -13.38
N LEU A 84 -4.93 -22.29 -13.20
CA LEU A 84 -4.39 -22.61 -11.87
C LEU A 84 -4.49 -21.41 -10.91
N LEU A 85 -4.15 -20.20 -11.37
CA LEU A 85 -4.27 -18.99 -10.54
C LEU A 85 -5.74 -18.69 -10.19
N SER A 86 -6.67 -18.88 -11.12
CA SER A 86 -8.11 -18.73 -10.86
C SER A 86 -8.62 -19.78 -9.87
N GLN A 87 -8.13 -21.01 -9.95
CA GLN A 87 -8.45 -22.06 -8.98
C GLN A 87 -7.97 -21.68 -7.57
N VAL A 88 -6.74 -21.19 -7.43
CA VAL A 88 -6.21 -20.70 -6.14
C VAL A 88 -7.10 -19.57 -5.58
N ARG A 89 -7.47 -18.59 -6.42
CA ARG A 89 -8.40 -17.51 -6.01
C ARG A 89 -9.74 -18.07 -5.55
N SER A 90 -10.33 -18.98 -6.32
CA SER A 90 -11.62 -19.61 -6.00
C SER A 90 -11.57 -20.35 -4.66
N THR A 91 -10.53 -21.15 -4.44
CA THR A 91 -10.34 -21.88 -3.17
C THR A 91 -10.27 -20.92 -1.98
N MET A 92 -9.48 -19.84 -2.10
CA MET A 92 -9.37 -18.83 -1.04
C MET A 92 -10.72 -18.15 -0.77
N THR A 93 -11.43 -17.73 -1.81
CA THR A 93 -12.75 -17.08 -1.71
C THR A 93 -13.82 -18.01 -1.13
N SER A 94 -13.84 -19.28 -1.54
CA SER A 94 -14.77 -20.28 -1.02
C SER A 94 -14.51 -20.55 0.46
N LYS A 95 -13.25 -20.68 0.87
CA LYS A 95 -12.91 -20.94 2.26
C LYS A 95 -13.31 -19.79 3.19
N ILE A 96 -13.03 -18.54 2.82
CA ILE A 96 -13.44 -17.39 3.65
C ILE A 96 -14.96 -17.28 3.74
N ARG A 97 -15.68 -17.62 2.65
CA ARG A 97 -17.14 -17.65 2.66
C ARG A 97 -17.67 -18.66 3.68
N LYS A 98 -17.16 -19.89 3.69
CA LYS A 98 -17.56 -20.92 4.66
C LYS A 98 -17.26 -20.50 6.11
N MET A 99 -16.11 -19.87 6.34
CA MET A 99 -15.76 -19.38 7.68
C MET A 99 -16.72 -18.28 8.15
N LYS A 100 -17.14 -17.39 7.25
CA LYS A 100 -18.18 -16.39 7.55
C LYS A 100 -19.52 -17.04 7.86
N GLU A 101 -19.94 -18.03 7.07
CA GLU A 101 -21.18 -18.78 7.31
C GLU A 101 -21.19 -19.38 8.73
N ILE A 102 -20.07 -19.97 9.19
CA ILE A 102 -19.95 -20.50 10.56
C ILE A 102 -20.08 -19.40 11.62
N LEU A 103 -19.50 -18.22 11.39
CA LEU A 103 -19.57 -17.09 12.32
C LEU A 103 -20.99 -16.50 12.37
N ASP A 104 -21.64 -16.38 11.21
CA ASP A 104 -23.01 -15.91 11.08
C ASP A 104 -23.98 -16.89 11.77
N ASP A 105 -23.78 -18.21 11.62
CA ASP A 105 -24.56 -19.25 12.29
C ASP A 105 -24.37 -19.22 13.81
N LEU A 106 -23.14 -18.97 14.30
CA LEU A 106 -22.87 -18.80 15.73
C LEU A 106 -23.60 -17.59 16.30
N LEU A 107 -23.50 -16.45 15.62
CA LEU A 107 -24.20 -15.23 16.02
C LEU A 107 -25.72 -15.45 16.01
N SER A 108 -26.25 -16.06 14.95
CA SER A 108 -27.68 -16.33 14.83
C SER A 108 -28.20 -17.22 15.96
N ARG A 109 -27.44 -18.23 16.38
CA ARG A 109 -27.82 -19.08 17.51
C ARG A 109 -27.87 -18.29 18.81
N ASN A 110 -26.82 -17.54 19.14
CA ASN A 110 -26.78 -16.74 20.36
C ASN A 110 -27.91 -15.70 20.40
N MET A 111 -28.20 -15.05 19.27
CA MET A 111 -29.30 -14.08 19.16
C MET A 111 -30.67 -14.74 19.33
N LYS A 112 -30.84 -15.95 18.78
CA LYS A 112 -32.08 -16.71 18.94
C LYS A 112 -32.28 -17.10 20.40
N ASP A 113 -31.26 -17.67 21.04
CA ASP A 113 -31.32 -18.06 22.45
C ASP A 113 -31.66 -16.86 23.34
N LEU A 114 -31.06 -15.69 23.07
CA LEU A 114 -31.38 -14.45 23.79
C LEU A 114 -32.84 -14.00 23.58
N THR A 115 -33.35 -14.09 22.35
CA THR A 115 -34.75 -13.75 22.03
C THR A 115 -35.72 -14.71 22.73
N ASP A 116 -35.41 -16.00 22.74
CA ASP A 116 -36.23 -17.02 23.39
C ASP A 116 -36.25 -16.80 24.92
N ILE A 117 -35.10 -16.48 25.53
CA ILE A 117 -35.00 -16.13 26.95
C ILE A 117 -35.79 -14.84 27.26
N GLU A 118 -35.65 -13.80 26.43
CA GLU A 118 -36.41 -12.55 26.58
C GLU A 118 -37.92 -12.84 26.58
N HIS A 119 -38.39 -13.64 25.64
CA HIS A 119 -39.80 -14.02 25.55
C HIS A 119 -40.29 -14.78 26.79
N VAL A 120 -39.51 -15.74 27.30
CA VAL A 120 -39.86 -16.47 28.53
C VAL A 120 -39.97 -15.53 29.72
N LEU A 121 -38.96 -14.68 29.95
CA LEU A 121 -38.95 -13.74 31.06
C LEU A 121 -40.14 -12.77 30.98
N MET A 122 -40.42 -12.21 29.80
CA MET A 122 -41.54 -11.29 29.62
C MET A 122 -42.89 -11.94 29.94
N ASN A 123 -43.09 -13.21 29.58
CA ASN A 123 -44.31 -13.93 29.92
C ASN A 123 -44.42 -14.21 31.43
N GLU A 124 -43.32 -14.60 32.08
CA GLU A 124 -43.30 -14.78 33.54
C GLU A 124 -43.63 -13.48 34.29
N TYR A 125 -43.07 -12.34 33.85
CA TYR A 125 -43.44 -11.02 34.37
C TYR A 125 -44.92 -10.69 34.13
N GLN A 126 -45.45 -10.99 32.94
CA GLN A 126 -46.87 -10.75 32.63
C GLN A 126 -47.79 -11.58 33.52
N ASP A 127 -47.46 -12.84 33.79
CA ASP A 127 -48.23 -13.72 34.68
C ASP A 127 -48.25 -13.18 36.12
N GLU A 128 -47.11 -12.72 36.64
CA GLU A 128 -47.03 -12.12 37.98
C GLU A 128 -47.80 -10.79 38.07
N VAL A 129 -47.72 -9.95 37.03
CA VAL A 129 -48.52 -8.73 36.91
C VAL A 129 -50.01 -9.05 36.86
N HIS A 130 -50.41 -10.10 36.13
CA HIS A 130 -51.80 -10.52 36.05
C HIS A 130 -52.34 -10.96 37.42
N LYS A 131 -51.62 -11.81 38.15
CA LYS A 131 -51.97 -12.22 39.53
C LYS A 131 -52.12 -11.03 40.47
N MET A 132 -51.23 -10.05 40.36
CA MET A 132 -51.30 -8.84 41.19
C MET A 132 -52.50 -7.97 40.83
N ASN A 133 -52.82 -7.83 39.53
CA ASN A 133 -54.00 -7.10 39.07
C ASN A 133 -55.30 -7.76 39.53
N GLU A 134 -55.39 -9.09 39.53
CA GLU A 134 -56.54 -9.81 40.09
C GLU A 134 -56.70 -9.54 41.59
N HIS A 135 -55.60 -9.56 42.35
CA HIS A 135 -55.62 -9.21 43.77
C HIS A 135 -56.05 -7.76 44.02
N LEU A 136 -55.55 -6.81 43.21
CA LEU A 136 -55.96 -5.41 43.27
C LEU A 136 -57.46 -5.23 42.97
N ALA A 137 -57.99 -5.93 41.97
CA ALA A 137 -59.41 -5.89 41.64
C ALA A 137 -60.29 -6.38 42.80
N GLN A 138 -59.88 -7.48 43.46
CA GLN A 138 -60.58 -8.01 44.64
C GLN A 138 -60.58 -7.02 45.82
N LEU A 139 -59.48 -6.31 46.04
CA LEU A 139 -59.39 -5.26 47.05
C LEU A 139 -60.26 -4.05 46.72
N GLN A 140 -60.27 -3.61 45.46
CA GLN A 140 -61.10 -2.50 44.99
C GLN A 140 -62.59 -2.82 45.13
N GLU A 141 -63.01 -4.03 44.75
CA GLU A 141 -64.39 -4.48 44.92
C GLU A 141 -64.80 -4.47 46.40
N LEU A 142 -63.92 -4.93 47.30
CA LEU A 142 -64.16 -4.92 48.74
C LEU A 142 -64.33 -3.49 49.28
N LEU A 143 -63.47 -2.56 48.84
CA LEU A 143 -63.56 -1.15 49.23
C LEU A 143 -64.87 -0.52 48.76
N GLU A 144 -65.23 -0.70 47.49
CA GLU A 144 -66.50 -0.19 46.95
C GLU A 144 -67.72 -0.77 47.65
N GLU A 145 -67.70 -2.06 47.97
CA GLU A 145 -68.77 -2.70 48.72
C GLU A 145 -68.93 -2.09 50.12
N PHE A 146 -67.81 -1.90 50.83
CA PHE A 146 -67.81 -1.30 52.16
C PHE A 146 -68.28 0.16 52.13
N GLU A 147 -67.81 0.97 51.18
CA GLU A 147 -68.21 2.38 51.05
C GLU A 147 -69.69 2.55 50.68
N LYS A 148 -70.22 1.74 49.75
CA LYS A 148 -71.61 1.87 49.28
C LYS A 148 -72.63 1.37 50.29
N LYS A 149 -72.31 0.28 51.01
CA LYS A 149 -73.27 -0.41 51.88
C LYS A 149 -72.99 -0.20 53.38
N GLY A 150 -71.81 0.30 53.77
CA GLY A 150 -71.32 0.26 55.15
C GLY A 150 -72.22 0.89 56.20
N GLN A 151 -73.01 1.92 55.86
CA GLN A 151 -73.97 2.53 56.79
C GLN A 151 -75.24 1.70 57.04
N LYS A 152 -75.51 0.67 56.22
CA LYS A 152 -76.71 -0.17 56.27
C LYS A 152 -76.41 -1.66 56.48
N MET A 153 -75.16 -2.03 56.75
CA MET A 153 -74.76 -3.44 56.91
C MET A 153 -75.18 -3.98 58.27
N GLU A 154 -75.73 -5.19 58.27
CA GLU A 154 -76.03 -5.96 59.48
C GLU A 154 -74.76 -6.68 59.97
N THR A 155 -74.78 -7.14 61.22
CA THR A 155 -73.64 -7.82 61.87
C THR A 155 -73.02 -8.97 61.06
N PRO A 156 -73.80 -9.85 60.39
CA PRO A 156 -73.24 -10.93 59.56
C PRO A 156 -72.46 -10.42 58.34
N ASP A 157 -72.89 -9.32 57.72
CA ASP A 157 -72.23 -8.73 56.54
C ASP A 157 -70.88 -8.14 56.94
N LEU A 158 -70.82 -7.45 58.08
CA LEU A 158 -69.58 -6.91 58.65
C LEU A 158 -68.58 -8.03 58.99
N MET A 159 -69.03 -9.15 59.54
CA MET A 159 -68.17 -10.31 59.79
C MET A 159 -67.63 -10.92 58.48
N SER A 160 -68.46 -11.00 57.44
CA SER A 160 -68.04 -11.49 56.11
C SER A 160 -66.94 -10.62 55.49
N ILE A 161 -67.13 -9.30 55.50
CA ILE A 161 -66.14 -8.34 55.00
C ILE A 161 -64.87 -8.38 55.83
N HIS A 162 -64.97 -8.39 57.16
CA HIS A 162 -63.81 -8.49 58.03
C HIS A 162 -62.97 -9.73 57.72
N ASN A 163 -63.61 -10.88 57.50
CA ASN A 163 -62.91 -12.11 57.11
C ASN A 163 -62.20 -11.99 55.75
N ARG A 164 -62.81 -11.33 54.75
CA ARG A 164 -62.17 -11.08 53.45
C ARG A 164 -60.98 -10.12 53.59
N ILE A 165 -61.11 -9.06 54.41
CA ILE A 165 -60.00 -8.15 54.72
C ILE A 165 -58.83 -8.95 55.32
N GLN A 166 -59.08 -9.81 56.31
CA GLN A 166 -58.01 -10.60 56.91
C GLN A 166 -57.29 -11.51 55.90
N LYS A 167 -57.97 -11.97 54.86
CA LYS A 167 -57.40 -12.80 53.79
C LYS A 167 -56.62 -12.00 52.73
N LEU A 168 -57.07 -10.79 52.40
CA LEU A 168 -56.53 -9.99 51.28
C LEU A 168 -55.61 -8.85 51.71
N LYS A 169 -55.51 -8.54 53.02
CA LYS A 169 -54.69 -7.43 53.53
C LYS A 169 -53.19 -7.59 53.26
N GLU A 170 -52.72 -8.81 53.03
CA GLU A 170 -51.31 -9.09 52.77
C GLU A 170 -51.03 -9.02 51.27
N ILE A 171 -49.92 -8.36 50.91
CA ILE A 171 -49.49 -8.29 49.52
C ILE A 171 -48.96 -9.68 49.13
N PRO A 172 -49.48 -10.30 48.05
CA PRO A 172 -48.96 -11.58 47.58
C PRO A 172 -47.45 -11.51 47.32
N SER A 173 -46.71 -12.49 47.83
CA SER A 173 -45.26 -12.54 47.59
C SER A 173 -44.97 -12.81 46.12
N LEU A 174 -44.30 -11.87 45.45
CA LEU A 174 -43.83 -12.04 44.08
C LEU A 174 -42.61 -12.95 44.06
N LYS A 175 -42.59 -13.94 43.16
CA LYS A 175 -41.43 -14.81 42.95
C LYS A 175 -40.64 -14.28 41.76
N LEU A 176 -39.89 -13.20 41.97
CA LEU A 176 -39.08 -12.59 40.93
C LEU A 176 -37.61 -12.65 41.32
N HIS A 177 -36.97 -13.77 40.95
CA HIS A 177 -35.52 -13.91 40.98
C HIS A 177 -35.11 -14.64 39.71
N HIS A 178 -34.94 -13.90 38.63
CA HIS A 178 -34.43 -14.44 37.38
C HIS A 178 -32.96 -14.10 37.25
N ASP A 179 -32.14 -15.11 37.00
CA ASP A 179 -30.79 -14.88 36.53
C ASP A 179 -30.86 -14.43 35.06
N HIS A 180 -30.17 -13.34 34.73
CA HIS A 180 -30.12 -12.81 33.38
C HIS A 180 -28.95 -13.41 32.59
N PRO A 181 -29.11 -13.62 31.27
CA PRO A 181 -28.02 -14.07 30.44
C PRO A 181 -26.90 -13.02 30.40
N THR A 182 -25.65 -13.50 30.49
CA THR A 182 -24.45 -12.66 30.34
C THR A 182 -23.64 -13.14 29.15
N PHE A 183 -23.12 -12.21 28.35
CA PHE A 183 -22.16 -12.54 27.30
C PHE A 183 -20.73 -12.42 27.84
N GLN A 184 -19.99 -13.53 27.85
CA GLN A 184 -18.58 -13.55 28.23
C GLN A 184 -17.72 -13.53 26.97
N GLU A 185 -16.97 -12.44 26.78
CA GLU A 185 -15.95 -12.39 25.73
C GLU A 185 -14.75 -13.22 26.17
N GLU A 186 -14.47 -14.34 25.48
CA GLU A 186 -13.23 -15.06 25.69
C GLU A 186 -12.05 -14.18 25.25
N SER A 187 -11.09 -13.96 26.14
CA SER A 187 -9.91 -13.08 25.97
C SER A 187 -8.88 -13.60 24.96
N GLY A 188 -9.25 -14.57 24.12
CA GLY A 188 -8.42 -15.05 23.03
C GLY A 188 -8.27 -13.95 21.98
N GLU A 189 -7.23 -13.13 22.10
CA GLU A 189 -6.82 -12.27 21.00
C GLU A 189 -6.64 -13.14 19.77
N MET A 190 -7.45 -12.89 18.74
CA MET A 190 -7.39 -13.62 17.49
C MET A 190 -6.15 -13.14 16.73
N ASP A 191 -5.00 -13.72 17.05
CA ASP A 191 -3.74 -13.36 16.43
C ASP A 191 -3.65 -13.83 14.97
N SER A 192 -2.70 -13.23 14.24
CA SER A 192 -2.50 -13.53 12.83
C SER A 192 -2.08 -14.98 12.58
N GLU A 193 -1.48 -15.66 13.54
CA GLU A 193 -0.97 -17.03 13.39
C GLU A 193 -2.12 -18.03 13.47
N THR A 194 -3.04 -17.84 14.41
CA THR A 194 -4.27 -18.60 14.55
C THR A 194 -5.15 -18.45 13.31
N LEU A 195 -5.27 -17.23 12.78
CA LEU A 195 -5.99 -16.98 11.53
C LEU A 195 -5.30 -17.61 10.32
N GLU A 196 -3.97 -17.54 10.23
CA GLU A 196 -3.23 -18.22 9.15
C GLU A 196 -3.37 -19.74 9.25
N ALA A 197 -3.43 -20.32 10.45
CA ALA A 197 -3.65 -21.75 10.64
C ALA A 197 -5.05 -22.18 10.19
N LEU A 198 -6.08 -21.40 10.54
CA LEU A 198 -7.46 -21.69 10.18
C LEU A 198 -7.74 -21.42 8.69
N PHE A 199 -7.34 -20.26 8.17
CA PHE A 199 -7.60 -19.85 6.78
C PHE A 199 -6.58 -20.43 5.80
N GLY A 200 -5.31 -20.46 6.16
CA GLY A 200 -4.19 -20.86 5.31
C GLY A 200 -3.38 -19.67 4.80
N LYS A 201 -2.19 -19.97 4.27
CA LYS A 201 -1.21 -18.98 3.83
C LYS A 201 -0.92 -19.09 2.32
N LEU A 202 -0.96 -17.96 1.62
CA LEU A 202 -0.51 -17.91 0.23
C LEU A 202 1.03 -18.00 0.18
N THR A 203 1.53 -19.11 -0.37
CA THR A 203 2.97 -19.28 -0.57
C THR A 203 3.39 -18.71 -1.92
N ILE A 204 4.24 -17.68 -1.90
CA ILE A 204 4.77 -17.05 -3.11
C ILE A 204 6.14 -17.66 -3.45
N PRO A 205 6.30 -18.27 -4.64
CA PRO A 205 7.58 -18.79 -5.11
C PRO A 205 8.68 -17.73 -5.11
N LYS A 206 9.91 -18.12 -4.73
CA LYS A 206 11.06 -17.21 -4.63
C LYS A 206 11.31 -16.43 -5.93
N SER A 207 11.16 -17.09 -7.08
CA SER A 207 11.34 -16.50 -8.42
C SER A 207 10.41 -15.32 -8.70
N LEU A 208 9.22 -15.28 -8.08
CA LEU A 208 8.22 -14.24 -8.30
C LEU A 208 8.32 -13.08 -7.30
N LYS A 209 8.97 -13.27 -6.15
CA LYS A 209 9.06 -12.24 -5.09
C LYS A 209 9.67 -10.92 -5.58
N ASN A 210 10.73 -11.00 -6.37
CA ASN A 210 11.42 -9.82 -6.91
C ASN A 210 10.55 -9.09 -7.94
N SER A 211 9.84 -9.83 -8.79
CA SER A 211 8.93 -9.26 -9.79
C SER A 211 7.74 -8.56 -9.15
N ILE A 212 7.20 -9.08 -8.05
CA ILE A 212 6.10 -8.47 -7.30
C ILE A 212 6.53 -7.15 -6.63
N GLN A 213 7.74 -7.10 -6.06
CA GLN A 213 8.27 -5.86 -5.46
C GLN A 213 8.42 -4.71 -6.46
N LYS A 214 8.66 -5.02 -7.74
CA LYS A 214 8.73 -4.01 -8.80
C LYS A 214 7.36 -3.41 -9.12
N ILE A 215 6.29 -4.19 -9.00
CA ILE A 215 4.91 -3.75 -9.29
C ILE A 215 4.38 -2.90 -8.13
N HIS A 216 4.66 -3.30 -6.89
CA HIS A 216 4.28 -2.56 -5.69
C HIS A 216 5.53 -2.18 -4.90
N PRO A 217 6.18 -1.05 -5.20
CA PRO A 217 7.27 -0.56 -4.37
C PRO A 217 6.73 -0.36 -2.95
N LYS A 218 7.36 -1.00 -1.96
CA LYS A 218 6.98 -0.87 -0.55
C LYS A 218 6.95 0.62 -0.19
N LYS A 219 5.80 1.11 0.26
CA LYS A 219 5.71 2.45 0.87
C LYS A 219 6.73 2.52 2.01
N PRO A 220 7.55 3.59 2.12
CA PRO A 220 8.43 3.75 3.26
C PRO A 220 7.57 3.74 4.53
N LYS A 221 7.90 2.87 5.48
CA LYS A 221 7.24 2.86 6.79
C LYS A 221 7.55 4.19 7.48
N LEU A 222 6.56 5.07 7.59
CA LEU A 222 6.65 6.20 8.52
C LEU A 222 6.84 5.62 9.93
N ALA A 223 7.79 6.15 10.68
CA ALA A 223 7.96 5.78 12.07
C ALA A 223 6.69 6.12 12.84
N SER A 224 6.12 5.16 13.57
CA SER A 224 4.91 5.33 14.39
C SER A 224 5.13 6.22 15.60
N ARG A 225 6.39 6.44 15.99
CA ARG A 225 6.77 7.27 17.14
C ARG A 225 7.87 8.24 16.74
N ILE A 226 7.51 9.52 16.82
CA ILE A 226 8.39 10.65 16.56
C ILE A 226 9.19 10.91 17.85
N GLN A 227 10.52 10.72 17.84
CA GLN A 227 11.41 11.05 18.96
C GLN A 227 12.27 12.26 18.61
N LYS A 228 12.27 13.28 19.47
CA LYS A 228 13.16 14.43 19.35
C LYS A 228 14.59 13.98 19.64
N ILE A 229 15.43 13.94 18.61
CA ILE A 229 16.80 13.42 18.71
C ILE A 229 17.80 14.54 18.98
N LYS A 230 17.54 15.76 18.50
CA LYS A 230 18.39 16.93 18.76
C LYS A 230 17.66 18.25 18.55
N ALA A 231 18.03 19.29 19.30
CA ALA A 231 17.64 20.67 19.02
C ALA A 231 18.89 21.54 19.10
N LEU A 232 19.05 22.41 18.11
CA LEU A 232 20.18 23.33 17.98
C LEU A 232 19.64 24.74 17.81
N HIS A 233 20.30 25.70 18.45
CA HIS A 233 20.08 27.11 18.22
C HIS A 233 21.11 27.59 17.21
N VAL A 234 20.67 28.21 16.12
CA VAL A 234 21.55 28.75 15.09
C VAL A 234 21.49 30.29 15.17
N PRO A 235 22.60 30.98 15.43
CA PRO A 235 22.65 32.44 15.42
C PRO A 235 22.18 33.01 14.07
N ASP A 236 21.54 34.17 14.10
CA ASP A 236 21.18 34.96 12.92
C ASP A 236 20.40 34.27 11.79
N ILE A 237 19.62 33.24 12.13
CA ILE A 237 18.66 32.57 11.25
C ILE A 237 17.25 32.91 11.74
N ASP A 238 16.51 33.69 10.95
CA ASP A 238 15.11 34.02 11.26
C ASP A 238 14.18 33.01 10.59
N ARG A 239 13.64 32.07 11.38
CA ARG A 239 12.79 30.94 10.96
C ARG A 239 13.46 30.01 9.95
N CYS A 240 14.07 28.95 10.45
CA CYS A 240 14.62 27.86 9.64
C CYS A 240 13.56 27.28 8.68
N ARG A 241 13.83 27.39 7.37
CA ARG A 241 12.97 26.86 6.30
C ARG A 241 13.50 25.58 5.68
N HIS A 242 14.82 25.43 5.62
CA HIS A 242 15.45 24.28 5.00
C HIS A 242 16.76 23.90 5.68
N ILE A 243 17.00 22.60 5.80
CA ILE A 243 18.20 22.02 6.39
C ILE A 243 18.76 21.00 5.42
N SER A 244 20.05 21.14 5.09
CA SER A 244 20.79 20.16 4.29
C SER A 244 21.96 19.62 5.09
N CYS A 245 22.00 18.31 5.25
CA CYS A 245 23.10 17.61 5.92
C CYS A 245 23.20 16.18 5.40
N MET A 246 24.41 15.64 5.32
CA MET A 246 24.58 14.21 5.11
C MET A 246 24.63 13.46 6.44
N LYS A 247 24.25 12.18 6.42
CA LYS A 247 24.26 11.32 7.61
C LYS A 247 25.63 11.22 8.30
N SER A 248 26.72 11.35 7.55
CA SER A 248 28.10 11.33 8.05
C SER A 248 28.74 12.71 8.18
N SER A 249 28.03 13.77 7.81
CA SER A 249 28.56 15.14 7.80
C SER A 249 28.78 15.64 9.22
N LYS A 250 29.90 16.36 9.42
CA LYS A 250 30.13 17.16 10.63
C LYS A 250 29.61 18.59 10.47
N LYS A 251 28.93 18.89 9.37
CA LYS A 251 28.47 20.22 9.01
C LYS A 251 27.02 20.17 8.58
N THR A 252 26.27 21.22 8.85
CA THR A 252 24.87 21.30 8.44
C THR A 252 24.61 22.67 7.90
N TRP A 253 23.95 22.74 6.75
CA TRP A 253 23.50 24.00 6.18
C TRP A 253 22.07 24.28 6.61
N VAL A 254 21.85 25.48 7.14
CA VAL A 254 20.54 25.94 7.60
C VAL A 254 20.19 27.21 6.85
N GLY A 255 19.05 27.21 6.17
CA GLY A 255 18.55 28.34 5.41
C GLY A 255 17.30 28.94 6.03
N ASP A 256 17.21 30.27 6.00
CA ASP A 256 16.09 31.04 6.54
C ASP A 256 15.20 31.67 5.45
N GLU A 257 14.16 32.40 5.84
CA GLU A 257 13.25 33.07 4.90
C GLU A 257 13.78 34.37 4.27
N LEU A 258 14.90 34.88 4.78
CA LEU A 258 15.53 36.11 4.35
C LEU A 258 16.72 35.87 3.42
N GLY A 259 16.98 34.60 3.06
CA GLY A 259 18.05 34.20 2.17
C GLY A 259 19.40 34.08 2.88
N ASN A 260 19.44 34.03 4.22
CA ASN A 260 20.63 33.68 4.96
C ASN A 260 20.80 32.16 4.92
N LEU A 261 21.98 31.70 4.49
CA LEU A 261 22.43 30.33 4.65
C LEU A 261 23.60 30.32 5.62
N VAL A 262 23.47 29.56 6.70
CA VAL A 262 24.50 29.40 7.72
C VAL A 262 24.94 27.94 7.73
N GLU A 263 26.25 27.72 7.62
CA GLU A 263 26.87 26.44 7.89
C GLU A 263 27.15 26.36 9.39
N ILE A 264 26.67 25.30 10.04
CA ILE A 264 26.87 25.06 11.48
C ILE A 264 27.68 23.80 11.73
N ASP A 265 28.41 23.81 12.84
CA ASP A 265 29.04 22.63 13.41
C ASP A 265 28.01 21.71 14.09
N PRO A 266 28.40 20.50 14.56
CA PRO A 266 27.46 19.60 15.23
C PRO A 266 26.94 20.14 16.58
N LYS A 267 27.54 21.19 17.14
CA LYS A 267 27.10 21.85 18.38
C LYS A 267 26.14 23.02 18.09
N GLY A 268 25.94 23.41 16.83
CA GLY A 268 25.10 24.53 16.42
C GLY A 268 25.84 25.86 16.31
N ASN A 269 27.17 25.86 16.42
CA ASN A 269 27.97 27.07 16.24
C ASN A 269 28.10 27.39 14.76
N GLU A 270 27.98 28.67 14.42
CA GLU A 270 28.21 29.17 13.06
C GLU A 270 29.66 28.96 12.64
N ILE A 271 29.85 28.31 11.49
CA ILE A 271 31.14 28.16 10.81
C ILE A 271 31.28 29.27 9.76
N GLN A 272 30.25 29.45 8.94
CA GLN A 272 30.23 30.48 7.90
C GLN A 272 28.80 30.84 7.51
N LYS A 273 28.65 32.03 6.92
CA LYS A 273 27.37 32.59 6.50
C LYS A 273 27.44 33.16 5.11
N ILE A 274 26.43 32.81 4.30
CA ILE A 274 26.27 33.27 2.93
C ILE A 274 24.92 33.94 2.83
N LYS A 275 24.90 35.14 2.24
CA LYS A 275 23.66 35.86 1.94
C LYS A 275 23.32 35.67 0.47
N THR A 276 22.18 35.04 0.21
CA THR A 276 21.68 34.86 -1.15
C THR A 276 20.80 36.03 -1.58
N HIS A 277 20.84 36.38 -2.87
CA HIS A 277 19.98 37.42 -3.44
C HIS A 277 18.56 36.90 -3.65
N HIS A 278 17.83 36.69 -2.55
CA HIS A 278 16.40 36.38 -2.61
C HIS A 278 15.58 37.63 -2.29
N TYR A 279 14.87 38.10 -3.31
CA TYR A 279 13.87 39.16 -3.19
C TYR A 279 12.62 38.61 -2.50
N LYS A 280 11.96 39.46 -1.70
CA LYS A 280 10.92 39.20 -0.68
C LYS A 280 9.67 38.38 -1.08
N GLN A 281 9.62 37.67 -2.21
CA GLN A 281 8.39 37.05 -2.74
C GLN A 281 8.52 35.62 -3.31
N GLN A 282 9.64 34.90 -3.11
CA GLN A 282 9.73 33.49 -3.51
C GLN A 282 10.12 32.58 -2.34
N PRO A 283 9.60 31.33 -2.29
CA PRO A 283 9.95 30.38 -1.23
C PRO A 283 11.47 30.16 -1.21
N THR A 284 12.10 30.46 -0.08
CA THR A 284 13.50 30.15 0.18
C THR A 284 13.65 28.69 0.61
N GLY A 285 14.80 28.08 0.31
CA GLY A 285 15.07 26.69 0.68
C GLY A 285 15.52 25.77 -0.46
N PHE A 286 16.16 26.29 -1.51
CA PHE A 286 16.73 25.45 -2.57
C PHE A 286 18.25 25.35 -2.41
N HIS A 287 18.66 24.57 -1.42
CA HIS A 287 20.06 24.20 -1.27
C HIS A 287 20.15 22.71 -0.96
N ALA A 288 21.18 22.04 -1.42
CA ALA A 288 21.50 20.66 -1.10
C ALA A 288 23.00 20.59 -0.81
N VAL A 289 23.47 19.46 -0.29
CA VAL A 289 24.91 19.19 -0.14
C VAL A 289 25.29 18.00 -1.00
N THR A 290 26.50 18.01 -1.58
CA THR A 290 27.09 16.85 -2.27
C THR A 290 27.48 15.76 -1.27
N LEU A 291 28.04 14.65 -1.77
CA LEU A 291 28.59 13.58 -0.93
C LEU A 291 29.85 14.04 -0.15
N GLU A 292 30.46 15.14 -0.60
CA GLU A 292 31.66 15.78 -0.08
C GLU A 292 31.34 17.00 0.79
N ASP A 293 30.08 17.18 1.23
CA ASP A 293 29.57 18.32 2.00
C ASP A 293 29.67 19.69 1.26
N GLU A 294 29.77 19.69 -0.08
CA GLU A 294 29.78 20.93 -0.86
C GLU A 294 28.36 21.47 -1.05
N LEU A 295 28.16 22.76 -0.79
CA LEU A 295 26.86 23.42 -0.92
C LEU A 295 26.46 23.60 -2.38
N LEU A 296 25.37 22.93 -2.77
CA LEU A 296 24.66 23.15 -4.02
C LEU A 296 23.46 24.06 -3.78
N SER A 297 23.59 25.36 -4.02
CA SER A 297 22.45 26.28 -4.01
C SER A 297 21.92 26.49 -5.43
N THR A 298 20.59 26.49 -5.63
CA THR A 298 20.03 26.68 -6.98
C THR A 298 19.95 28.14 -7.42
N ASN A 299 20.78 29.03 -6.87
CA ASN A 299 20.74 30.45 -7.22
C ASN A 299 22.11 31.09 -7.46
N LEU A 300 22.95 30.44 -8.29
CA LEU A 300 23.93 31.16 -9.11
C LEU A 300 23.21 31.63 -10.40
N MET A 301 22.40 32.69 -10.32
CA MET A 301 22.23 33.53 -11.51
C MET A 301 23.52 34.31 -11.69
N ILE A 302 24.48 33.67 -12.36
CA ILE A 302 25.60 34.34 -13.00
C ILE A 302 24.99 35.31 -14.02
N PRO A 303 25.33 36.61 -14.03
CA PRO A 303 25.00 37.44 -15.18
C PRO A 303 25.76 36.84 -16.38
N TYR A 304 25.02 36.21 -17.31
CA TYR A 304 25.59 35.65 -18.53
C TYR A 304 26.45 36.71 -19.23
N PRO A 305 27.67 36.33 -19.64
CA PRO A 305 27.82 36.04 -21.06
C PRO A 305 28.45 34.68 -21.32
N SER A 306 27.85 33.99 -22.31
CA SER A 306 28.38 32.90 -23.13
C SER A 306 28.73 31.52 -22.50
N LEU A 307 28.03 30.52 -23.03
CA LEU A 307 28.45 29.16 -23.42
C LEU A 307 28.14 27.92 -22.53
N HIS A 308 27.56 26.95 -23.25
CA HIS A 308 27.30 25.53 -23.02
C HIS A 308 26.17 25.07 -22.08
N GLN A 309 25.00 24.87 -22.71
CA GLN A 309 23.87 24.09 -22.24
C GLN A 309 24.24 22.62 -21.98
N ALA A 310 24.01 22.14 -20.76
CA ALA A 310 23.71 20.73 -20.50
C ALA A 310 22.25 20.61 -20.04
N ARG A 311 21.44 19.94 -20.86
CA ARG A 311 20.00 19.72 -20.70
C ARG A 311 19.67 19.03 -19.37
N ARG A 312 18.82 19.65 -18.52
CA ARG A 312 18.08 18.95 -17.46
C ARG A 312 16.65 18.67 -17.92
N ARG A 313 16.30 17.38 -18.02
CA ARG A 313 14.92 16.89 -18.19
C ARG A 313 14.13 17.15 -16.91
N ARG A 314 12.97 17.80 -17.05
CA ARG A 314 11.96 17.98 -16.00
C ARG A 314 11.23 16.65 -15.76
N LEU A 315 11.23 16.19 -14.52
CA LEU A 315 10.25 15.22 -14.01
C LEU A 315 9.90 15.64 -12.58
N TRP A 316 8.87 16.47 -12.45
CA TRP A 316 7.78 16.30 -11.48
C TRP A 316 6.83 17.50 -11.51
N SER A 317 5.56 17.18 -11.72
CA SER A 317 4.40 18.03 -11.50
C SER A 317 3.54 17.34 -10.45
N SER A 318 3.26 18.01 -9.33
CA SER A 318 2.06 17.72 -8.54
C SER A 318 1.39 19.02 -8.15
N SER A 319 0.22 19.21 -8.74
CA SER A 319 -0.80 20.18 -8.42
C SER A 319 -1.54 19.77 -7.14
N GLY A 320 -1.75 20.71 -6.22
CA GLY A 320 -2.59 20.48 -5.04
C GLY A 320 -2.65 21.70 -4.13
N ASN A 321 -3.45 22.70 -4.53
CA ASN A 321 -3.84 23.83 -3.69
C ASN A 321 -4.83 23.38 -2.59
N GLY A 322 -4.64 23.85 -1.37
CA GLY A 322 -5.60 23.69 -0.28
C GLY A 322 -5.13 24.37 1.00
N ARG A 323 -5.26 25.70 1.06
CA ARG A 323 -4.98 26.52 2.24
C ARG A 323 -5.96 26.20 3.38
N ARG A 324 -5.45 26.06 4.62
CA ARG A 324 -6.07 26.65 5.81
C ARG A 324 -5.00 27.19 6.75
N SER A 325 -5.15 28.46 7.08
CA SER A 325 -4.36 29.27 8.00
C SER A 325 -4.85 29.10 9.44
N ALA A 326 -3.93 28.98 10.39
CA ALA A 326 -4.13 29.41 11.77
C ALA A 326 -2.81 29.97 12.30
N SER A 327 -2.85 31.22 12.75
CA SER A 327 -1.74 32.05 13.21
C SER A 327 -1.48 31.89 14.70
N VAL A 328 -0.22 31.63 15.10
CA VAL A 328 0.30 31.92 16.44
C VAL A 328 1.73 32.48 16.30
N SER A 329 2.00 33.61 16.96
CA SER A 329 3.26 34.38 16.96
C SER A 329 4.26 33.85 18.03
N PRO A 330 5.48 34.40 18.20
CA PRO A 330 6.68 34.07 17.43
C PRO A 330 7.79 33.52 18.35
N THR A 331 8.15 32.24 18.24
CA THR A 331 9.47 31.69 18.65
C THR A 331 9.54 30.22 18.21
N LEU A 332 9.56 30.00 16.90
CA LEU A 332 9.72 28.65 16.35
C LEU A 332 11.19 28.23 16.44
N ARG A 333 11.51 27.50 17.53
CA ARG A 333 12.75 26.74 17.66
C ARG A 333 12.81 25.69 16.54
N ALA A 334 13.89 25.70 15.76
CA ALA A 334 14.13 24.67 14.76
C ALA A 334 14.24 23.29 15.45
N ILE A 335 13.37 22.36 15.08
CA ILE A 335 13.43 20.96 15.52
C ILE A 335 14.10 20.17 14.39
N CYS A 336 15.32 19.70 14.62
CA CYS A 336 16.04 18.84 13.69
C CYS A 336 15.74 17.37 13.99
N TRP A 337 15.41 16.61 12.95
CA TRP A 337 15.27 15.15 13.02
C TRP A 337 16.56 14.51 12.52
N TRP A 338 17.14 13.62 13.32
CA TRP A 338 18.27 12.78 12.93
C TRP A 338 17.97 11.34 13.32
N LYS A 339 18.36 10.35 12.54
CA LYS A 339 18.22 8.92 12.87
C LYS A 339 19.58 8.23 12.88
#